data_AF-A0A2V9LUF0-F1
#
_entry.id   AF-A0A2V9LUF0-F1
#
_cell.length_a   1.000
_cell.length_b   1.000
_cell.length_c   1.000
_cell.angle_alpha   90.00
_cell.angle_beta   90.00
_cell.angle_gamma   90.00
#
_symmetry.space_group_name_H-M   'P 1'
#
loop_
_entity.id
_entity.type
_entity.pdbx_description
1 polymer ?
#
loop_
_entity_poly.entity_id
_entity_poly.type
_entity_poly.pdbx_seq_one_letter_code
_entity_poly.pdbx_strand_id
1 'polypeptide(L)'
;LTDFLQATRLREKTVIVVTSDHGEALGGHGETYHGYYVYDSTLRVPLIITLPGTKNQTPEVSQPVSLLDVAPTILQIVGIPRPPQMQGRGLLASILGKPQNPVPIYSESLFANLHFGWGPLRCLDLGRYKLILSKKSELFDLEEDPGERKNLFSENRAMGLECKHRLEEIVTTYTRNVPQKELPKLSEEALSKLRALGYIGAPSQALTSIAEDLPDPKDRIQLYNLYLKAGALDCASPTGKCLPQVRELYQSGRELPIGPETESPSRCVNPRTRQDLR
;
A
#
# COMPACT_ATOMS: atom_id res chain seq x y z
N LEU A 1 3.83 12.83 25.20
CA LEU A 1 3.35 13.98 24.41
C LEU A 1 2.24 14.75 25.13
N THR A 2 1.14 14.10 25.49
CA THR A 2 0.00 14.71 26.20
C THR A 2 0.42 15.44 27.48
N ASP A 3 1.25 14.80 28.31
CA ASP A 3 1.70 15.38 29.59
C ASP A 3 2.53 16.64 29.37
N PHE A 4 3.37 16.65 28.33
CA PHE A 4 4.15 17.83 27.93
C PHE A 4 3.23 18.99 27.50
N LEU A 5 2.22 18.72 26.67
CA LEU A 5 1.26 19.75 26.23
C LEU A 5 0.41 20.29 27.39
N GLN A 6 0.10 19.46 28.39
CA GLN A 6 -0.57 19.89 29.62
C GLN A 6 0.33 20.76 30.49
N ALA A 7 1.56 20.29 30.79
CA ALA A 7 2.52 20.99 31.63
C ALA A 7 2.89 22.38 31.06
N THR A 8 2.95 22.49 29.74
CA THR A 8 3.27 23.75 29.04
C THR A 8 2.05 24.62 28.73
N ARG A 9 0.84 24.21 29.15
CA ARG A 9 -0.43 24.91 28.87
C ARG A 9 -0.71 25.12 27.37
N LEU A 10 -0.18 24.24 26.53
CA LEU A 10 -0.38 24.27 25.07
C LEU A 10 -1.54 23.40 24.60
N ARG A 11 -2.01 22.45 25.42
CA ARG A 11 -3.10 21.52 25.05
C ARG A 11 -4.36 22.22 24.52
N GLU A 12 -4.71 23.38 25.07
CA GLU A 12 -5.87 24.19 24.67
C GLU A 12 -5.63 25.05 23.41
N LYS A 13 -4.47 24.90 22.76
CA LYS A 13 -4.12 25.57 21.50
C LYS A 13 -3.57 24.59 20.46
N THR A 14 -3.66 23.29 20.72
CA THR A 14 -3.08 22.25 19.87
C THR A 14 -4.16 21.31 19.35
N VAL A 15 -4.20 21.17 18.03
CA VAL A 15 -4.91 20.07 17.37
C VAL A 15 -3.98 18.85 17.40
N ILE A 16 -4.50 17.70 17.83
CA ILE A 16 -3.76 16.44 17.83
C ILE A 16 -4.40 15.52 16.80
N VAL A 17 -3.61 15.04 15.86
CA VAL A 17 -4.01 14.01 14.89
C VAL A 17 -3.13 12.78 15.13
N VAL A 18 -3.75 11.65 15.41
CA VAL A 18 -3.08 10.35 15.52
C VAL A 18 -3.60 9.47 14.41
N THR A 19 -2.69 8.93 13.60
CA THR A 19 -3.03 8.03 12.51
C THR A 19 -1.87 7.09 12.19
N SER A 20 -2.07 6.20 11.23
CA SER A 20 -1.05 5.34 10.64
C SER A 20 -1.01 5.57 9.13
N ASP A 21 0.13 5.38 8.50
CA ASP A 21 0.26 5.40 7.05
C ASP A 21 -0.36 4.16 6.39
N HIS A 22 -0.27 3.01 7.06
CA HIS A 22 -0.97 1.77 6.73
C HIS A 22 -1.21 0.89 7.97
N GLY A 23 -1.97 -0.18 7.78
CA GLY A 23 -2.21 -1.25 8.76
C GLY A 23 -1.17 -2.37 8.65
N GLU A 24 -1.49 -3.54 9.17
CA GLU A 24 -0.63 -4.71 9.17
C GLU A 24 -1.48 -5.97 8.95
N ALA A 25 -1.09 -6.85 8.02
CA ALA A 25 -1.94 -7.99 7.68
C ALA A 25 -2.00 -9.03 8.80
N LEU A 26 -0.90 -9.20 9.55
CA LEU A 26 -0.79 -10.16 10.66
C LEU A 26 -1.24 -11.59 10.29
N GLY A 27 -0.96 -12.04 9.06
CA GLY A 27 -1.39 -13.33 8.53
C GLY A 27 -2.77 -13.31 7.86
N GLY A 28 -3.49 -12.18 7.90
CA GLY A 28 -4.73 -11.95 7.18
C GLY A 28 -4.56 -12.23 5.69
N HIS A 29 -5.48 -13.02 5.14
CA HIS A 29 -5.47 -13.45 3.73
C HIS A 29 -4.16 -14.12 3.29
N GLY A 30 -3.37 -14.61 4.26
CA GLY A 30 -2.08 -15.24 4.03
C GLY A 30 -0.90 -14.28 3.91
N GLU A 31 -1.08 -12.97 4.00
CA GLU A 31 0.02 -12.00 3.98
C GLU A 31 0.68 -11.89 5.36
N THR A 32 2.01 -12.04 5.43
CA THR A 32 2.73 -12.02 6.72
C THR A 32 2.90 -10.60 7.26
N TYR A 33 3.12 -9.64 6.35
CA TYR A 33 3.38 -8.23 6.66
C TYR A 33 2.37 -7.33 5.92
N HIS A 34 2.79 -6.19 5.38
CA HIS A 34 1.94 -5.23 4.69
C HIS A 34 2.55 -4.81 3.35
N GLY A 35 1.74 -4.14 2.53
CA GLY A 35 2.16 -3.53 1.27
C GLY A 35 1.97 -4.43 0.04
N TYR A 36 1.68 -5.72 0.22
CA TYR A 36 1.37 -6.62 -0.88
C TYR A 36 -0.11 -6.57 -1.26
N TYR A 37 -1.01 -6.69 -0.28
CA TYR A 37 -2.45 -6.60 -0.52
C TYR A 37 -3.08 -5.27 -0.10
N VAL A 38 -4.34 -5.11 -0.49
CA VAL A 38 -5.20 -3.94 -0.28
C VAL A 38 -6.47 -4.29 0.53
N TYR A 39 -6.36 -5.28 1.42
CA TYR A 39 -7.42 -5.65 2.37
C TYR A 39 -7.49 -4.63 3.52
N ASP A 40 -8.58 -4.62 4.29
CA ASP A 40 -8.77 -3.69 5.41
C ASP A 40 -7.73 -3.87 6.51
N SER A 41 -7.16 -5.06 6.66
CA SER A 41 -6.05 -5.30 7.58
C SER A 41 -4.86 -4.36 7.31
N THR A 42 -4.61 -3.99 6.04
CA THR A 42 -3.52 -3.08 5.65
C THR A 42 -4.01 -1.67 5.30
N LEU A 43 -5.29 -1.47 4.98
CA LEU A 43 -5.81 -0.15 4.59
C LEU A 43 -6.56 0.59 5.71
N ARG A 44 -7.24 -0.12 6.61
CA ARG A 44 -8.08 0.48 7.64
C ARG A 44 -7.25 0.86 8.87
N VAL A 45 -6.80 2.11 8.88
CA VAL A 45 -5.94 2.67 9.93
C VAL A 45 -6.72 3.46 10.97
N PRO A 46 -6.20 3.61 12.20
CA PRO A 46 -6.77 4.56 13.15
C PRO A 46 -6.69 5.99 12.60
N LEU A 47 -7.72 6.79 12.83
CA LEU A 47 -7.68 8.24 12.65
C LEU A 47 -8.41 8.91 13.81
N ILE A 48 -7.63 9.47 14.74
CA ILE A 48 -8.14 10.15 15.93
C ILE A 48 -7.76 11.62 15.82
N ILE A 49 -8.76 12.50 15.81
CA ILE A 49 -8.57 13.95 15.74
C ILE A 49 -9.14 14.57 17.01
N THR A 50 -8.31 15.28 17.75
CA THR A 50 -8.71 16.01 18.95
C THR A 50 -8.52 17.51 18.73
N LEU A 51 -9.58 18.27 18.97
CA LEU A 51 -9.56 19.73 18.90
C LEU A 51 -9.16 20.36 20.25
N PRO A 52 -8.68 21.60 20.24
CA PRO A 52 -8.55 22.39 21.47
C PRO A 52 -9.92 22.63 22.11
N GLY A 53 -10.00 22.59 23.45
CA GLY A 53 -11.24 22.86 24.18
C GLY A 53 -12.32 21.77 24.14
N THR A 54 -12.16 20.70 23.34
CA THR A 54 -13.15 19.61 23.30
C THR A 54 -12.93 18.62 24.45
N LYS A 55 -13.93 18.49 25.32
CA LYS A 55 -13.97 17.52 26.43
C LYS A 55 -14.78 16.28 26.03
N ASN A 56 -14.19 15.39 25.23
CA ASN A 56 -14.75 14.07 24.86
C ASN A 56 -16.13 14.07 24.16
N GLN A 57 -16.52 15.17 23.50
CA GLN A 57 -17.84 15.32 22.85
C GLN A 57 -17.80 15.15 21.32
N THR A 58 -16.70 14.68 20.76
CA THR A 58 -16.61 14.43 19.32
C THR A 58 -17.24 13.08 19.00
N PRO A 59 -18.21 13.01 18.08
CA PRO A 59 -18.86 11.77 17.73
C PRO A 59 -17.91 10.81 17.02
N GLU A 60 -18.18 9.52 17.15
CA GLU A 60 -17.59 8.53 16.25
C GLU A 60 -18.16 8.74 14.84
N VAL A 61 -17.28 8.80 13.85
CA VAL A 61 -17.64 8.92 12.43
C VAL A 61 -17.46 7.55 11.81
N SER A 62 -18.56 6.86 11.54
CA SER A 62 -18.55 5.51 10.94
C SER A 62 -18.36 5.51 9.43
N GLN A 63 -18.56 6.66 8.77
CA GLN A 63 -18.33 6.79 7.34
C GLN A 63 -16.83 6.68 7.04
N PRO A 64 -16.43 5.94 5.99
CA PRO A 64 -15.03 5.83 5.62
C PRO A 64 -14.50 7.20 5.16
N VAL A 65 -13.24 7.45 5.52
CA VAL A 65 -12.47 8.66 5.16
C VAL A 65 -11.07 8.23 4.72
N SER A 66 -10.38 9.11 4.01
CA SER A 66 -9.05 8.83 3.48
C SER A 66 -7.95 9.59 4.25
N LEU A 67 -6.73 9.05 4.25
CA LEU A 67 -5.55 9.82 4.69
C LEU A 67 -5.36 11.12 3.90
N LEU A 68 -5.87 11.19 2.66
CA LEU A 68 -5.89 12.42 1.86
C LEU A 68 -6.72 13.54 2.53
N ASP A 69 -7.68 13.20 3.39
CA ASP A 69 -8.56 14.15 4.07
C ASP A 69 -7.88 14.84 5.27
N VAL A 70 -6.77 14.27 5.78
CA VAL A 70 -6.08 14.79 6.97
C VAL A 70 -5.55 16.20 6.74
N ALA A 71 -4.82 16.43 5.65
CA ALA A 71 -4.23 17.74 5.38
C ALA A 71 -5.30 18.84 5.15
N PRO A 72 -6.32 18.65 4.27
CA PRO A 72 -7.45 19.58 4.15
C PRO A 72 -8.19 19.84 5.46
N THR A 73 -8.34 18.83 6.32
CA THR A 73 -8.98 18.97 7.63
C THR A 73 -8.16 19.89 8.53
N ILE A 74 -6.84 19.72 8.58
CA ILE A 74 -5.94 20.59 9.36
C ILE A 74 -6.04 22.02 8.84
N LEU A 75 -5.93 22.23 7.52
CA LEU A 75 -6.05 23.56 6.90
C LEU A 75 -7.38 24.24 7.27
N GLN A 76 -8.48 23.48 7.20
CA GLN A 76 -9.79 23.98 7.57
C GLN A 76 -9.89 24.39 9.03
N ILE A 77 -9.30 23.61 9.95
CA ILE A 77 -9.29 23.92 11.39
C ILE A 77 -8.51 25.21 11.68
N VAL A 78 -7.39 25.43 10.99
CA VAL A 78 -6.54 26.63 11.20
C VAL A 78 -6.97 27.84 10.34
N GLY A 79 -8.06 27.73 9.58
CA GLY A 79 -8.60 28.82 8.76
C GLY A 79 -7.79 29.13 7.48
N ILE A 80 -7.00 28.17 6.98
CA ILE A 80 -6.26 28.30 5.73
C ILE A 80 -7.08 27.72 4.57
N PRO A 81 -7.25 28.43 3.45
CA PRO A 81 -7.94 27.90 2.28
C PRO A 81 -7.28 26.62 1.73
N ARG A 82 -8.09 25.61 1.41
CA ARG A 82 -7.62 24.37 0.78
C ARG A 82 -7.19 24.64 -0.67
N PRO A 83 -5.96 24.31 -1.08
CA PRO A 83 -5.54 24.37 -2.48
C PRO A 83 -6.40 23.48 -3.38
N PRO A 84 -6.73 23.90 -4.61
CA PRO A 84 -7.60 23.13 -5.51
C PRO A 84 -7.00 21.78 -5.96
N GLN A 85 -5.68 21.62 -5.87
CA GLN A 85 -4.98 20.38 -6.23
C GLN A 85 -5.15 19.26 -5.19
N MET A 86 -5.53 19.60 -3.95
CA MET A 86 -5.78 18.58 -2.93
C MET A 86 -7.04 17.80 -3.28
N GLN A 87 -6.90 16.48 -3.41
CA GLN A 87 -8.02 15.58 -3.70
C GLN A 87 -8.89 15.33 -2.46
N GLY A 88 -8.27 15.29 -1.27
CA GLY A 88 -9.00 15.10 -0.03
C GLY A 88 -9.90 16.28 0.34
N ARG A 89 -10.84 16.01 1.25
CA ARG A 89 -11.83 16.96 1.75
C ARG A 89 -11.62 17.26 3.24
N GLY A 90 -12.13 18.38 3.70
CA GLY A 90 -12.11 18.73 5.11
C GLY A 90 -13.18 17.96 5.91
N LEU A 91 -12.78 17.33 7.00
CA LEU A 91 -13.64 16.55 7.89
C LEU A 91 -14.22 17.36 9.06
N LEU A 92 -14.04 18.68 9.09
CA LEU A 92 -14.50 19.50 10.22
C LEU A 92 -16.02 19.39 10.46
N ALA A 93 -16.82 19.25 9.40
CA ALA A 93 -18.26 19.05 9.55
C ALA A 93 -18.55 17.74 10.29
N SER A 94 -17.90 16.63 9.90
CA SER A 94 -18.03 15.33 10.54
C SER A 94 -17.55 15.36 12.01
N ILE A 95 -16.42 16.03 12.28
CA ILE A 95 -15.89 16.23 13.64
C ILE A 95 -16.90 16.97 14.53
N LEU A 96 -17.68 17.90 13.96
CA LEU A 96 -18.73 18.65 14.65
C LEU A 96 -20.10 17.93 14.63
N GLY A 97 -20.15 16.65 14.22
CA GLY A 97 -21.38 15.85 14.19
C GLY A 97 -22.36 16.21 13.08
N LYS A 98 -21.91 16.93 12.04
CA LYS A 98 -22.72 17.22 10.85
C LYS A 98 -22.52 16.12 9.81
N PRO A 99 -23.58 15.65 9.15
CA PRO A 99 -23.47 14.63 8.12
C PRO A 99 -22.64 15.15 6.93
N GLN A 100 -21.86 14.25 6.33
CA GLN A 100 -21.24 14.44 5.03
C GLN A 100 -21.68 13.31 4.10
N ASN A 101 -21.69 13.58 2.80
CA ASN A 101 -21.97 12.55 1.81
C ASN A 101 -20.76 11.61 1.72
N PRO A 102 -20.93 10.28 1.70
CA PRO A 102 -19.83 9.37 1.43
C PRO A 102 -19.16 9.68 0.09
N VAL A 103 -17.84 9.53 0.01
CA VAL A 103 -17.08 9.65 -1.22
C VAL A 103 -16.35 8.34 -1.50
N PRO A 104 -16.24 7.91 -2.76
CA PRO A 104 -15.45 6.73 -3.08
C PRO A 104 -13.99 6.92 -2.68
N ILE A 105 -13.39 5.91 -2.07
CA ILE A 105 -11.98 5.90 -1.69
C ILE A 105 -11.23 4.94 -2.61
N TYR A 106 -10.17 5.46 -3.24
CA TYR A 106 -9.27 4.69 -4.07
C TYR A 106 -8.03 4.31 -3.27
N SER A 107 -7.55 3.08 -3.47
CA SER A 107 -6.25 2.63 -2.97
C SER A 107 -5.63 1.64 -3.95
N GLU A 108 -4.30 1.48 -3.92
CA GLU A 108 -3.61 0.54 -4.80
C GLU A 108 -2.37 -0.04 -4.14
N SER A 109 -2.01 -1.25 -4.57
CA SER A 109 -0.66 -1.77 -4.42
C SER A 109 -0.11 -2.11 -5.79
N LEU A 110 0.99 -1.42 -6.12
CA LEU A 110 1.80 -1.72 -7.30
C LEU A 110 3.02 -2.57 -6.92
N PHE A 111 3.15 -3.02 -5.66
CA PHE A 111 4.33 -3.73 -5.19
C PHE A 111 4.57 -5.00 -6.01
N ALA A 112 3.54 -5.83 -6.14
CA ALA A 112 3.61 -7.07 -6.91
C ALA A 112 3.98 -6.82 -8.38
N ASN A 113 3.48 -5.72 -8.94
CA ASN A 113 3.72 -5.33 -10.32
C ASN A 113 5.16 -4.83 -10.53
N LEU A 114 5.61 -3.88 -9.72
CA LEU A 114 6.92 -3.25 -9.87
C LEU A 114 8.07 -4.18 -9.51
N HIS A 115 7.88 -5.10 -8.55
CA HIS A 115 8.96 -5.96 -8.06
C HIS A 115 8.98 -7.36 -8.69
N PHE A 116 7.83 -7.89 -9.13
CA PHE A 116 7.74 -9.27 -9.64
C PHE A 116 7.08 -9.39 -11.02
N GLY A 117 6.69 -8.28 -11.66
CA GLY A 117 5.99 -8.32 -12.94
C GLY A 117 4.62 -9.00 -12.86
N TRP A 118 3.99 -9.03 -11.69
CA TRP A 118 2.63 -9.56 -11.51
C TRP A 118 1.57 -8.47 -11.74
N GLY A 119 0.29 -8.84 -11.71
CA GLY A 119 -0.80 -7.89 -11.84
C GLY A 119 -0.81 -6.86 -10.69
N PRO A 120 -1.19 -5.60 -10.94
CA PRO A 120 -1.43 -4.65 -9.85
C PRO A 120 -2.72 -5.00 -9.10
N LEU A 121 -2.84 -4.51 -7.86
CA LEU A 121 -4.09 -4.55 -7.11
C LEU A 121 -4.60 -3.13 -6.94
N ARG A 122 -5.87 -2.91 -7.29
CA ARG A 122 -6.56 -1.63 -7.07
C ARG A 122 -7.81 -1.87 -6.26
N CYS A 123 -8.13 -0.92 -5.40
CA CYS A 123 -9.26 -1.00 -4.49
C CYS A 123 -10.17 0.22 -4.69
N LEU A 124 -11.47 -0.02 -4.70
CA LEU A 124 -12.50 0.99 -4.54
C LEU A 124 -13.36 0.65 -3.34
N ASP A 125 -13.41 1.55 -2.36
CA ASP A 125 -14.26 1.46 -1.19
C ASP A 125 -15.39 2.50 -1.27
N LEU A 126 -16.64 2.02 -1.15
CA LEU A 126 -17.87 2.81 -1.16
C LEU A 126 -18.57 2.83 0.22
N GLY A 127 -17.90 2.39 1.27
CA GLY A 127 -18.40 2.24 2.64
C GLY A 127 -18.97 0.86 2.90
N ARG A 128 -20.09 0.52 2.25
CA ARG A 128 -20.68 -0.82 2.38
C ARG A 128 -20.00 -1.82 1.46
N TYR A 129 -19.76 -1.45 0.22
CA TYR A 129 -19.17 -2.35 -0.78
C TYR A 129 -17.73 -1.96 -1.06
N LYS A 130 -16.87 -2.98 -1.11
CA LYS A 130 -15.46 -2.84 -1.46
C LYS A 130 -15.11 -3.76 -2.62
N LEU A 131 -14.52 -3.20 -3.68
CA LEU A 131 -14.02 -3.93 -4.83
C LEU A 131 -12.49 -3.97 -4.78
N ILE A 132 -11.91 -5.15 -4.92
CA ILE A 132 -10.50 -5.36 -5.23
C ILE A 132 -10.39 -5.82 -6.68
N LEU A 133 -9.93 -4.93 -7.54
CA LEU A 133 -9.76 -5.15 -8.97
C LEU A 133 -8.40 -5.78 -9.26
N SER A 134 -8.45 -6.91 -9.95
CA SER A 134 -7.32 -7.73 -10.40
C SER A 134 -7.81 -8.75 -11.43
N LYS A 135 -6.94 -9.66 -11.91
CA LYS A 135 -7.35 -10.77 -12.79
C LYS A 135 -8.45 -11.63 -12.15
N LYS A 136 -8.35 -11.90 -10.85
CA LYS A 136 -9.39 -12.53 -10.03
C LYS A 136 -10.01 -11.48 -9.11
N SER A 137 -10.89 -10.67 -9.68
CA SER A 137 -11.55 -9.57 -8.94
C SER A 137 -12.42 -10.08 -7.80
N GLU A 138 -12.46 -9.30 -6.71
CA GLU A 138 -13.20 -9.65 -5.49
C GLU A 138 -14.11 -8.49 -5.09
N LEU A 139 -15.34 -8.80 -4.69
CA LEU A 139 -16.31 -7.85 -4.17
C LEU A 139 -16.72 -8.29 -2.76
N PHE A 140 -16.67 -7.39 -1.80
CA PHE A 140 -17.07 -7.64 -0.42
C PHE A 140 -18.19 -6.69 0.00
N ASP A 141 -19.12 -7.19 0.82
CA ASP A 141 -20.07 -6.38 1.58
C ASP A 141 -19.50 -6.27 3.01
N LEU A 142 -18.93 -5.12 3.35
CA LEU A 142 -18.23 -4.86 4.61
C LEU A 142 -19.19 -4.73 5.81
N GLU A 143 -20.49 -4.56 5.59
CA GLU A 143 -21.48 -4.60 6.69
C GLU A 143 -21.70 -6.05 7.17
N GLU A 144 -21.78 -7.00 6.23
CA GLU A 144 -22.02 -8.42 6.51
C GLU A 144 -20.72 -9.22 6.73
N ASP A 145 -19.64 -8.83 6.04
CA ASP A 145 -18.34 -9.48 6.08
C ASP A 145 -17.18 -8.46 6.23
N PRO A 146 -17.01 -7.87 7.44
CA PRO A 146 -15.89 -6.97 7.73
C PRO A 146 -14.51 -7.63 7.59
N GLY A 147 -14.45 -8.97 7.53
CA GLY A 147 -13.22 -9.73 7.39
C GLY A 147 -12.84 -10.06 5.94
N GLU A 148 -13.62 -9.61 4.95
CA GLU A 148 -13.36 -9.78 3.53
C GLU A 148 -13.07 -11.24 3.13
N ARG A 149 -13.89 -12.19 3.64
CA ARG A 149 -13.71 -13.63 3.44
C ARG A 149 -14.56 -14.19 2.31
N LYS A 150 -15.73 -13.63 2.07
CA LYS A 150 -16.69 -14.09 1.05
C LYS A 150 -16.67 -13.17 -0.16
N ASN A 151 -16.03 -13.62 -1.23
CA ASN A 151 -16.06 -12.93 -2.51
C ASN A 151 -17.46 -13.03 -3.17
N LEU A 152 -18.14 -11.90 -3.31
CA LEU A 152 -19.46 -11.75 -3.92
C LEU A 152 -19.41 -11.37 -5.40
N PHE A 153 -18.25 -11.26 -6.03
CA PHE A 153 -18.14 -10.70 -7.39
C PHE A 153 -18.95 -11.48 -8.43
N SER A 154 -19.00 -12.81 -8.31
CA SER A 154 -19.82 -13.67 -9.19
C SER A 154 -21.30 -13.66 -8.81
N GLU A 155 -21.62 -13.59 -7.51
CA GLU A 155 -23.00 -13.61 -6.98
C GLU A 155 -23.72 -12.28 -7.26
N ASN A 156 -23.02 -11.16 -7.09
CA ASN A 156 -23.51 -9.81 -7.32
C ASN A 156 -22.73 -9.11 -8.44
N ARG A 157 -22.78 -9.72 -9.63
CA ARG A 157 -22.03 -9.26 -10.80
C ARG A 157 -22.38 -7.83 -11.22
N ALA A 158 -23.64 -7.41 -11.05
CA ALA A 158 -24.07 -6.06 -11.39
C ALA A 158 -23.32 -5.01 -10.54
N MET A 159 -23.29 -5.19 -9.21
CA MET A 159 -22.56 -4.31 -8.30
C MET A 159 -21.05 -4.35 -8.56
N GLY A 160 -20.49 -5.54 -8.81
CA GLY A 160 -19.06 -5.70 -9.12
C GLY A 160 -18.64 -4.94 -10.38
N LEU A 161 -19.46 -4.99 -11.44
CA LEU A 161 -19.21 -4.25 -12.68
C LEU A 161 -19.41 -2.74 -12.51
N GLU A 162 -20.41 -2.32 -11.73
CA GLU A 162 -20.60 -0.90 -11.40
C GLU A 162 -19.38 -0.33 -10.65
N CYS A 163 -18.91 -1.03 -9.62
CA CYS A 163 -17.71 -0.64 -8.87
C CYS A 163 -16.48 -0.59 -9.79
N LYS A 164 -16.35 -1.56 -10.71
CA LYS A 164 -15.24 -1.60 -11.66
C LYS A 164 -15.25 -0.38 -12.57
N HIS A 165 -16.41 -0.03 -13.13
CA HIS A 165 -16.56 1.15 -13.99
C HIS A 165 -16.18 2.44 -13.24
N ARG A 166 -16.68 2.63 -12.02
CA ARG A 166 -16.35 3.79 -11.18
C ARG A 166 -14.85 3.87 -10.87
N LEU A 167 -14.21 2.73 -10.58
CA LEU A 167 -12.77 2.67 -10.33
C LEU A 167 -11.99 3.10 -11.59
N GLU A 168 -12.38 2.58 -12.76
CA GLU A 168 -11.76 2.93 -14.05
C GLU A 168 -11.92 4.41 -14.39
N GLU A 169 -13.07 5.02 -14.09
CA GLU A 169 -13.30 6.46 -14.23
C GLU A 169 -12.36 7.28 -13.34
N ILE A 170 -12.19 6.88 -12.07
CA ILE A 170 -11.28 7.53 -11.13
C ILE A 170 -9.84 7.46 -11.67
N VAL A 171 -9.37 6.27 -12.00
CA VAL A 171 -8.01 6.06 -12.53
C VAL A 171 -7.79 6.88 -13.79
N THR A 172 -8.74 6.87 -14.72
CA THR A 172 -8.63 7.61 -15.98
C THR A 172 -8.59 9.12 -15.75
N THR A 173 -9.45 9.63 -14.87
CA THR A 173 -9.53 11.06 -14.54
C THR A 173 -8.21 11.55 -13.95
N TYR A 174 -7.63 10.82 -13.00
CA TYR A 174 -6.41 11.24 -12.33
C TYR A 174 -5.14 10.95 -13.15
N THR A 175 -5.13 9.90 -13.97
CA THR A 175 -3.98 9.61 -14.86
C THR A 175 -3.85 10.65 -15.98
N ARG A 176 -4.97 11.12 -16.57
CA ARG A 176 -4.96 12.17 -17.59
C ARG A 176 -4.40 13.50 -17.08
N ASN A 177 -4.53 13.76 -15.78
CA ASN A 177 -4.11 15.02 -15.16
C ASN A 177 -2.67 15.00 -14.65
N VAL A 178 -1.95 13.88 -14.78
CA VAL A 178 -0.49 13.83 -14.58
C VAL A 178 0.16 14.33 -15.87
N PRO A 179 0.90 15.46 -15.86
CA PRO A 179 1.72 15.83 -17.01
C PRO A 179 2.64 14.65 -17.29
N GLN A 180 2.59 14.09 -18.50
CA GLN A 180 3.64 13.17 -18.97
C GLN A 180 4.93 13.99 -19.07
N LYS A 181 5.60 14.19 -17.94
CA LYS A 181 7.00 14.61 -17.95
C LYS A 181 7.71 13.42 -18.58
N GLU A 182 8.25 13.60 -19.79
CA GLU A 182 9.13 12.61 -20.39
C GLU A 182 10.11 12.18 -19.30
N LEU A 183 10.01 10.91 -18.90
CA LEU A 183 11.00 10.35 -17.99
C LEU A 183 12.34 10.60 -18.68
N PRO A 184 13.29 11.31 -18.04
CA PRO A 184 14.59 11.50 -18.66
C PRO A 184 15.09 10.11 -19.06
N LYS A 185 15.51 9.94 -20.32
CA LYS A 185 16.08 8.68 -20.79
C LYS A 185 17.24 8.34 -19.86
N LEU A 186 16.99 7.46 -18.90
CA LEU A 186 18.01 7.00 -17.97
C LEU A 186 19.01 6.19 -18.80
N SER A 187 20.30 6.49 -18.64
CA SER A 187 21.33 5.66 -19.25
C SER A 187 21.25 4.24 -18.69
N GLU A 188 21.69 3.25 -19.47
CA GLU A 188 21.81 1.85 -19.01
C GLU A 188 22.60 1.74 -17.69
N GLU A 189 23.58 2.62 -17.50
CA GLU A 189 24.36 2.71 -16.27
C GLU A 189 23.53 3.21 -15.07
N ALA A 190 22.70 4.24 -15.27
CA ALA A 190 21.79 4.73 -14.23
C ALA A 190 20.72 3.68 -13.87
N LEU A 191 20.19 2.97 -14.88
CA LEU A 191 19.27 1.85 -14.66
C LEU A 191 19.95 0.71 -13.90
N SER A 192 21.20 0.36 -14.23
CA SER A 192 21.98 -0.64 -13.50
C SER A 192 22.21 -0.24 -12.03
N LYS A 193 22.58 1.02 -11.78
CA LYS A 193 22.74 1.57 -10.42
C LYS A 193 21.44 1.57 -9.62
N LEU A 194 20.33 1.97 -10.24
CA LEU A 194 19.02 1.97 -9.60
C LEU A 194 18.51 0.55 -9.34
N ARG A 195 18.79 -0.41 -10.23
CA ARG A 195 18.52 -1.84 -10.01
C ARG A 195 19.36 -2.38 -8.85
N ALA A 196 20.65 -2.06 -8.79
CA ALA A 196 21.55 -2.49 -7.71
C ALA A 196 21.14 -1.93 -6.32
N LEU A 197 20.52 -0.74 -6.30
CA LEU A 197 19.96 -0.14 -5.09
C LEU A 197 18.52 -0.61 -4.78
N GLY A 198 17.93 -1.47 -5.63
CA GLY A 198 16.56 -1.98 -5.46
C GLY A 198 15.44 -0.99 -5.80
N TYR A 199 15.77 0.18 -6.37
CA TYR A 199 14.78 1.20 -6.76
C TYR A 199 14.05 0.87 -8.07
N ILE A 200 14.56 -0.05 -8.88
CA ILE A 200 13.93 -0.48 -10.14
C ILE A 200 13.86 -2.01 -10.16
N GLY A 201 12.63 -2.55 -10.11
CA GLY A 201 12.34 -3.93 -10.50
C GLY A 201 12.14 -4.08 -12.02
N ALA A 202 11.68 -5.25 -12.47
CA ALA A 202 11.53 -5.61 -13.89
C ALA A 202 10.83 -4.51 -14.73
N PRO A 203 11.12 -4.40 -16.05
CA PRO A 203 10.61 -3.32 -16.89
C PRO A 203 9.08 -3.24 -16.85
N SER A 204 8.59 -2.09 -16.39
CA SER A 204 7.17 -1.74 -16.24
C SER A 204 6.51 -1.57 -17.62
N GLN A 205 5.71 -2.54 -18.06
CA GLN A 205 4.70 -2.33 -19.10
C GLN A 205 3.36 -1.91 -18.46
N ALA A 206 2.95 -0.69 -18.81
CA ALA A 206 1.61 -0.10 -18.64
C ALA A 206 0.99 -0.10 -17.22
N LEU A 207 1.17 1.03 -16.54
CA LEU A 207 0.41 1.44 -15.34
C LEU A 207 -1.09 1.65 -15.59
N THR A 208 -1.60 1.45 -16.82
CA THR A 208 -2.92 1.93 -17.22
C THR A 208 -3.94 0.85 -17.55
N SER A 209 -3.55 -0.40 -17.78
CA SER A 209 -4.48 -1.50 -17.99
C SER A 209 -4.24 -2.60 -16.97
N ILE A 210 -5.31 -3.27 -16.55
CA ILE A 210 -5.20 -4.63 -16.02
C ILE A 210 -4.55 -5.40 -17.17
N ALA A 211 -3.23 -5.61 -17.13
CA ALA A 211 -2.61 -6.47 -18.12
C ALA A 211 -3.16 -7.87 -17.83
N GLU A 212 -4.19 -8.28 -18.59
CA GLU A 212 -4.97 -9.51 -18.40
C GLU A 212 -4.08 -10.77 -18.38
N ASP A 213 -2.89 -10.64 -18.95
CA ASP A 213 -1.87 -11.69 -19.05
C ASP A 213 -0.96 -11.81 -17.82
N LEU A 214 -0.93 -10.82 -16.93
CA LEU A 214 -0.05 -10.89 -15.75
C LEU A 214 -0.60 -11.87 -14.70
N PRO A 215 0.28 -12.61 -13.99
CA PRO A 215 -0.13 -13.46 -12.87
C PRO A 215 -0.86 -12.66 -11.79
N ASP A 216 -1.92 -13.22 -11.20
CA ASP A 216 -2.60 -12.57 -10.08
C ASP A 216 -1.72 -12.67 -8.81
N PRO A 217 -1.46 -11.55 -8.10
CA PRO A 217 -0.70 -11.57 -6.85
C PRO A 217 -1.29 -12.53 -5.81
N LYS A 218 -2.62 -12.73 -5.80
CA LYS A 218 -3.27 -13.61 -4.83
C LYS A 218 -2.83 -15.07 -4.95
N ASP A 219 -2.46 -15.52 -6.15
CA ASP A 219 -1.94 -16.87 -6.39
C ASP A 219 -0.45 -17.04 -6.02
N ARG A 220 0.21 -15.94 -5.65
CA ARG A 220 1.67 -15.86 -5.45
C ARG A 220 2.07 -15.46 -4.03
N ILE A 221 1.12 -15.36 -3.10
CA ILE A 221 1.40 -14.89 -1.74
C ILE A 221 2.35 -15.76 -0.94
N GLN A 222 2.28 -17.09 -1.10
CA GLN A 222 3.23 -17.98 -0.42
C GLN A 222 4.67 -17.75 -0.92
N LEU A 223 4.82 -17.47 -2.22
CA LEU A 223 6.10 -17.14 -2.83
C LEU A 223 6.64 -15.79 -2.31
N TYR A 224 5.76 -14.80 -2.19
CA TYR A 224 6.09 -13.50 -1.61
C TYR A 224 6.53 -13.62 -0.14
N ASN A 225 5.80 -14.36 0.68
CA ASN A 225 6.18 -14.59 2.08
C ASN A 225 7.55 -15.30 2.20
N LEU A 226 7.82 -16.27 1.31
CA LEU A 226 9.12 -16.94 1.27
C LEU A 226 10.24 -15.96 0.88
N TYR A 227 9.99 -15.08 -0.09
CA TYR A 227 10.92 -14.01 -0.48
C TYR A 227 11.26 -13.09 0.70
N LEU A 228 10.25 -12.60 1.44
CA LEU A 228 10.48 -11.75 2.62
C LEU A 228 11.25 -12.48 3.71
N LYS A 229 10.90 -13.75 3.97
CA LYS A 229 11.58 -14.58 4.96
C LYS A 229 13.06 -14.79 4.61
N ALA A 230 13.36 -15.03 3.33
CA ALA A 230 14.73 -15.15 2.85
C ALA A 230 15.51 -13.84 3.02
N GLY A 231 14.93 -12.69 2.64
CA GLY A 231 15.56 -11.37 2.83
C GLY A 231 15.84 -11.04 4.30
N ALA A 232 14.90 -11.35 5.20
CA ALA A 232 15.08 -11.13 6.64
C ALA A 232 16.23 -11.95 7.23
N LEU A 233 16.45 -13.18 6.74
CA LEU A 233 17.53 -14.05 7.19
C LEU A 233 18.91 -13.60 6.69
N ASP A 234 18.97 -12.98 5.51
CA ASP A 234 20.21 -12.46 4.92
C ASP A 234 20.75 -11.27 5.73
N CYS A 235 19.84 -10.37 6.13
CA CYS A 235 20.14 -9.26 7.02
C CYS A 235 20.54 -9.71 8.44
N ALA A 236 20.03 -10.85 8.90
CA ALA A 236 20.24 -11.34 10.27
C ALA A 236 21.51 -12.20 10.44
N SER A 237 22.13 -12.69 9.36
CA SER A 237 23.34 -13.53 9.45
C SER A 237 24.12 -13.62 8.13
N PRO A 238 25.39 -13.16 8.07
CA PRO A 238 26.28 -13.40 6.92
C PRO A 238 26.63 -14.88 6.68
N THR A 239 26.23 -15.77 7.61
CA THR A 239 26.61 -17.18 7.62
C THR A 239 25.45 -18.07 7.14
N GLY A 240 25.32 -18.24 5.83
CA GLY A 240 24.71 -19.41 5.16
C GLY A 240 23.26 -19.80 5.47
N LYS A 241 22.56 -19.13 6.39
CA LYS A 241 21.19 -19.48 6.81
C LYS A 241 20.13 -19.21 5.74
N CYS A 242 20.44 -18.38 4.73
CA CYS A 242 19.59 -18.14 3.56
C CYS A 242 19.54 -19.32 2.58
N LEU A 243 20.59 -20.15 2.52
CA LEU A 243 20.73 -21.16 1.46
C LEU A 243 19.54 -22.13 1.37
N PRO A 244 18.93 -22.61 2.47
CA PRO A 244 17.77 -23.49 2.39
C PRO A 244 16.52 -22.80 1.84
N GLN A 245 16.17 -21.58 2.29
CA GLN A 245 14.96 -20.88 1.80
C GLN A 245 15.14 -20.36 0.38
N VAL A 246 16.34 -19.86 0.04
CA VAL A 246 16.66 -19.46 -1.35
C VAL A 246 16.63 -20.68 -2.28
N ARG A 247 17.06 -21.85 -1.79
CA ARG A 247 16.96 -23.11 -2.54
C ARG A 247 15.52 -23.58 -2.67
N GLU A 248 14.69 -23.45 -1.64
CA GLU A 248 13.25 -23.73 -1.70
C GLU A 248 12.55 -22.80 -2.71
N LEU A 249 12.91 -21.52 -2.72
CA LEU A 249 12.44 -20.53 -3.69
C LEU A 249 12.80 -20.95 -5.12
N TYR A 250 14.05 -21.30 -5.36
CA TYR A 250 14.57 -21.77 -6.65
C TYR A 250 13.95 -23.11 -7.09
N GLN A 251 13.76 -24.06 -6.16
CA GLN A 251 13.18 -25.37 -6.40
C GLN A 251 11.66 -25.35 -6.60
N SER A 252 10.96 -24.30 -6.13
CA SER A 252 9.51 -24.15 -6.31
C SER A 252 9.09 -24.03 -7.78
N GLY A 253 10.03 -23.86 -8.72
CA GLY A 253 9.79 -23.86 -10.17
C GLY A 253 8.90 -22.72 -10.65
N ARG A 254 8.57 -21.77 -9.76
CA ARG A 254 7.80 -20.56 -10.08
C ARG A 254 8.81 -19.49 -10.44
N GLU A 255 9.01 -19.24 -11.72
CA GLU A 255 9.83 -18.15 -12.22
C GLU A 255 9.47 -16.85 -11.50
N LEU A 256 10.31 -16.45 -10.54
CA LEU A 256 10.48 -15.05 -10.22
C LEU A 256 11.24 -14.47 -11.41
N PRO A 257 10.88 -13.29 -11.94
CA PRO A 257 11.81 -12.56 -12.78
C PRO A 257 13.00 -12.20 -11.89
N ILE A 258 13.99 -13.09 -11.88
CA ILE A 258 15.28 -12.83 -11.27
C ILE A 258 15.84 -11.68 -12.12
N GLY A 259 15.96 -10.48 -11.54
CA GLY A 259 16.82 -9.46 -12.13
C GLY A 259 18.21 -10.09 -12.36
N PRO A 260 18.91 -9.75 -13.45
CA PRO A 260 20.11 -10.48 -13.82
C PRO A 260 21.13 -10.41 -12.68
N GLU A 261 21.64 -11.59 -12.33
CA GLU A 261 22.81 -11.88 -11.51
C GLU A 261 23.25 -10.75 -10.57
N THR A 262 22.87 -10.85 -9.30
CA THR A 262 23.71 -10.26 -8.25
C THR A 262 25.09 -10.88 -8.41
N GLU A 263 26.04 -10.09 -8.92
CA GLU A 263 27.45 -10.45 -8.89
C GLU A 263 27.76 -11.03 -7.51
N SER A 264 28.32 -12.23 -7.51
CA SER A 264 28.94 -12.90 -6.38
C SER A 264 29.56 -11.89 -5.41
N PRO A 265 29.37 -12.02 -4.07
CA PRO A 265 29.96 -11.14 -3.07
C PRO A 265 31.46 -11.43 -2.96
N SER A 266 32.21 -11.18 -4.02
CA SER A 266 33.65 -11.26 -4.09
C SER A 266 34.35 -9.99 -3.60
N ARG A 267 33.59 -9.02 -3.05
CA ARG A 267 34.14 -7.80 -2.42
C ARG A 267 34.01 -7.73 -0.90
N CYS A 268 33.51 -8.78 -0.25
CA CYS A 268 33.55 -8.92 1.21
C CYS A 268 34.44 -10.10 1.63
N VAL A 269 35.62 -10.23 1.01
CA VAL A 269 36.66 -11.14 1.51
C VAL A 269 37.82 -10.30 2.02
N ASN A 270 37.97 -10.29 3.34
CA ASN A 270 39.16 -9.79 4.03
C ASN A 270 40.41 -10.48 3.43
N PRO A 271 41.49 -9.76 3.04
CA PRO A 271 42.64 -10.35 2.34
C PRO A 271 43.42 -11.45 3.10
N ARG A 272 43.03 -11.78 4.34
CA ARG A 272 43.76 -12.71 5.21
C ARG A 272 43.32 -14.18 5.14
N THR A 273 42.26 -14.54 4.42
CA THR A 273 41.80 -15.96 4.32
C THR A 273 42.23 -16.67 3.05
N ARG A 274 43.12 -16.08 2.23
CA ARG A 274 43.60 -16.69 0.97
C ARG A 274 44.70 -17.75 1.15
N GLN A 275 45.10 -18.12 2.36
CA GLN A 275 46.28 -18.95 2.59
C GLN A 275 46.03 -20.40 3.04
N ASP A 276 44.79 -20.77 3.38
CA ASP A 276 44.48 -22.12 3.89
C ASP A 276 43.60 -22.97 2.97
N LEU A 277 43.82 -22.89 1.66
CA LEU A 277 43.30 -23.88 0.69
C LEU A 277 44.36 -24.13 -0.40
N ARG A 278 45.33 -24.99 -0.08
CA ARG A 278 45.97 -25.91 -1.04
C ARG A 278 45.81 -27.32 -0.52
#